data_AF-A0A7Y5S138-F1
#
_entry.id   AF-A0A7Y5S138-F1
#
_cell.length_a   1.000
_cell.length_b   1.000
_cell.length_c   1.000
_cell.angle_alpha   90.00
_cell.angle_beta   90.00
_cell.angle_gamma   90.00
#
_symmetry.space_group_name_H-M   'P 1'
#
loop_
_entity.id
_entity.type
_entity.pdbx_description
1 polymer ?
#
loop_
_entity_poly.entity_id
_entity_poly.type
_entity_poly.pdbx_seq_one_letter_code
_entity_poly.pdbx_strand_id
1 'polypeptide(L)'
;MNNWQSNFLDKLNKVQTQWVRSFESTMDRFIMAAFEDVASFVRDNGFKVSTPLQDDGRRSFKFELSENAYLLMIFRFSGVGEFELRCESFTPGGEPTLSKSMMRLADVDEEWAGKQFQSALDSFLEAMAGSRFQQAEALSV
;
A
#
# COMPACT_ATOMS: atom_id res chain seq x y z
N MET A 1 13.31 -31.60 -19.78
CA MET A 1 13.50 -31.28 -18.36
C MET A 1 13.74 -32.58 -17.61
N ASN A 2 14.75 -32.68 -16.74
CA ASN A 2 15.03 -33.94 -16.04
C ASN A 2 14.13 -34.11 -14.79
N ASN A 3 14.07 -35.33 -14.26
CA ASN A 3 13.20 -35.66 -13.12
C ASN A 3 13.48 -34.80 -11.89
N TRP A 4 14.75 -34.48 -11.63
CA TRP A 4 15.14 -33.61 -10.51
C TRP A 4 14.59 -32.19 -10.68
N GLN A 5 14.72 -31.61 -11.88
CA GLN A 5 14.18 -30.28 -12.21
C GLN A 5 12.66 -30.23 -12.02
N SER A 6 11.93 -31.26 -12.47
CA SER A 6 10.46 -31.33 -12.29
C SER A 6 10.09 -31.35 -10.82
N ASN A 7 10.71 -32.27 -10.06
CA ASN A 7 10.46 -32.40 -8.63
C ASN A 7 10.84 -31.13 -7.84
N PHE A 8 11.90 -30.43 -8.27
CA PHE A 8 12.30 -29.17 -7.66
C PHE A 8 11.27 -28.07 -7.90
N LEU A 9 10.80 -27.90 -9.15
CA LEU A 9 9.75 -26.92 -9.46
C LEU A 9 8.45 -27.22 -8.71
N ASP A 10 8.06 -28.49 -8.58
CA ASP A 10 6.86 -28.86 -7.82
C ASP A 10 6.97 -28.48 -6.34
N LYS A 11 8.16 -28.67 -5.74
CA LYS A 11 8.43 -28.25 -4.35
C LYS A 11 8.45 -26.73 -4.22
N LEU A 12 9.08 -26.04 -5.16
CA LEU A 12 9.15 -24.58 -5.17
C LEU A 12 7.74 -23.97 -5.28
N ASN A 13 6.91 -24.48 -6.20
CA ASN A 13 5.53 -24.04 -6.39
C ASN A 13 4.70 -24.26 -5.13
N LYS A 14 4.87 -25.40 -4.44
CA LYS A 14 4.17 -25.66 -3.16
C LYS A 14 4.55 -24.64 -2.09
N VAL A 15 5.85 -24.33 -1.96
CA VAL A 15 6.34 -23.34 -1.00
C VAL A 15 5.82 -21.95 -1.35
N GLN A 16 5.89 -21.54 -2.61
CA GLN A 16 5.37 -20.24 -3.06
C GLN A 16 3.88 -20.09 -2.78
N THR A 17 3.07 -21.09 -3.14
CA THR A 17 1.61 -21.08 -2.86
C THR A 17 1.32 -20.99 -1.37
N GLN A 18 2.09 -21.67 -0.52
CA GLN A 18 1.93 -21.57 0.93
C GLN A 18 2.20 -20.15 1.46
N TRP A 19 3.24 -19.49 0.95
CA TRP A 19 3.57 -18.13 1.35
C TRP A 19 2.59 -17.10 0.82
N VAL A 20 2.10 -17.25 -0.42
CA VAL A 20 1.03 -16.39 -0.95
C VAL A 20 -0.22 -16.51 -0.10
N ARG A 21 -0.64 -17.74 0.29
CA ARG A 21 -1.78 -17.92 1.21
C ARG A 21 -1.57 -17.28 2.58
N SER A 22 -0.34 -17.35 3.10
CA SER A 22 0.00 -16.70 4.37
C SER A 22 -0.07 -15.18 4.23
N PHE A 23 0.40 -14.64 3.10
CA PHE A 23 0.28 -13.23 2.77
C PHE A 23 -1.19 -12.80 2.70
N GLU A 24 -2.03 -13.51 1.94
CA GLU A 24 -3.47 -13.19 1.86
C GLU A 24 -4.14 -13.24 3.23
N SER A 25 -3.84 -14.25 4.06
CA SER A 25 -4.38 -14.33 5.42
C SER A 25 -3.93 -13.16 6.30
N THR A 26 -2.72 -12.65 6.11
CA THR A 26 -2.19 -11.48 6.86
C THR A 26 -2.85 -10.20 6.37
N MET A 27 -3.03 -10.07 5.05
CA MET A 27 -3.76 -8.96 4.43
C MET A 27 -5.19 -8.88 4.96
N ASP A 28 -5.91 -10.00 4.99
CA ASP A 28 -7.28 -10.03 5.49
C ASP A 28 -7.36 -9.74 6.99
N ARG A 29 -6.45 -10.33 7.79
CA ARG A 29 -6.51 -10.24 9.24
C ARG A 29 -6.13 -8.86 9.79
N PHE A 30 -5.07 -8.25 9.28
CA PHE A 30 -4.50 -7.04 9.87
C PHE A 30 -4.66 -5.83 8.95
N ILE A 31 -4.34 -5.97 7.67
CA ILE A 31 -4.30 -4.84 6.74
C ILE A 31 -5.71 -4.38 6.35
N MET A 32 -6.61 -5.32 6.06
CA MET A 32 -7.99 -5.00 5.66
C MET A 32 -8.77 -4.39 6.82
N ALA A 33 -8.62 -4.93 8.03
CA ALA A 33 -9.23 -4.36 9.23
C ALA A 33 -8.77 -2.90 9.46
N ALA A 34 -7.45 -2.66 9.44
CA ALA A 34 -6.91 -1.31 9.59
C ALA A 34 -7.36 -0.37 8.44
N PHE A 35 -7.44 -0.90 7.21
CA PHE A 35 -7.97 -0.15 6.08
C PHE A 35 -9.43 0.23 6.28
N GLU A 36 -10.30 -0.67 6.73
CA GLU A 36 -11.72 -0.41 6.93
C GLU A 36 -11.96 0.69 7.96
N ASP A 37 -11.24 0.64 9.08
CA ASP A 37 -11.31 1.65 10.14
C ASP A 37 -10.90 3.03 9.61
N VAL A 38 -9.76 3.11 8.93
CA VAL A 38 -9.26 4.37 8.36
C VAL A 38 -10.17 4.84 7.22
N ALA A 39 -10.62 3.93 6.35
CA ALA A 39 -11.48 4.24 5.21
C ALA A 39 -12.82 4.80 5.66
N SER A 40 -13.42 4.26 6.72
CA SER A 40 -14.65 4.81 7.29
C SER A 40 -14.43 6.25 7.74
N PHE A 41 -13.40 6.49 8.55
CA PHE A 41 -13.06 7.82 9.06
C PHE A 41 -12.82 8.85 7.93
N VAL A 42 -11.98 8.52 6.94
CA VAL A 42 -11.62 9.51 5.91
C VAL A 42 -12.75 9.74 4.89
N ARG A 43 -13.62 8.76 4.64
CA ARG A 43 -14.81 8.94 3.79
C ARG A 43 -15.74 9.99 4.36
N ASP A 44 -15.96 9.97 5.68
CA ASP A 44 -16.77 10.98 6.38
C ASP A 44 -16.15 12.38 6.30
N ASN A 45 -14.87 12.48 5.93
CA ASN A 45 -14.11 13.71 5.77
C ASN A 45 -13.77 14.03 4.30
N GLY A 46 -14.53 13.48 3.35
CA GLY A 46 -14.49 13.90 1.94
C GLY A 46 -13.51 13.13 1.06
N PHE A 47 -12.83 12.10 1.56
CA PHE A 47 -12.04 11.21 0.70
C PHE A 47 -12.93 10.24 -0.06
N LYS A 48 -12.60 10.00 -1.33
CA LYS A 48 -13.01 8.80 -2.06
C LYS A 48 -12.00 7.70 -1.78
N VAL A 49 -12.48 6.51 -1.43
CA VAL A 49 -11.61 5.38 -1.07
C VAL A 49 -11.97 4.16 -1.91
N SER A 50 -10.98 3.53 -2.54
CA SER A 50 -11.16 2.36 -3.39
C SER A 50 -10.01 1.34 -3.25
N THR A 51 -10.22 0.13 -3.77
CA THR A 51 -9.21 -0.94 -3.82
C THR A 51 -8.98 -1.37 -5.27
N PRO A 52 -8.22 -0.60 -6.07
CA PRO A 52 -8.20 -0.76 -7.51
C PRO A 52 -7.47 -2.02 -8.00
N LEU A 53 -6.65 -2.66 -7.16
CA LEU A 53 -5.95 -3.90 -7.49
C LEU A 53 -6.11 -4.94 -6.38
N GLN A 54 -6.57 -6.12 -6.76
CA GLN A 54 -6.71 -7.29 -5.91
C GLN A 54 -6.29 -8.53 -6.71
N ASP A 55 -4.99 -8.79 -6.74
CA ASP A 55 -4.39 -9.98 -7.37
C ASP A 55 -3.75 -10.86 -6.28
N ASP A 56 -3.54 -12.14 -6.58
CA ASP A 56 -2.83 -13.04 -5.67
C ASP A 56 -1.42 -12.49 -5.35
N GLY A 57 -1.15 -12.26 -4.06
CA GLY A 57 0.12 -11.69 -3.62
C GLY A 57 0.24 -10.18 -3.85
N ARG A 58 -0.84 -9.48 -4.20
CA ARG A 58 -0.81 -8.02 -4.37
C ARG A 58 -2.17 -7.35 -4.15
N ARG A 59 -2.22 -6.38 -3.23
CA ARG A 59 -3.40 -5.53 -3.03
C ARG A 59 -3.03 -4.06 -3.03
N SER A 60 -3.96 -3.21 -3.48
CA SER A 60 -3.80 -1.77 -3.37
C SER A 60 -5.00 -1.08 -2.77
N PHE A 61 -4.73 0.03 -2.09
CA PHE A 61 -5.69 0.89 -1.43
C PHE A 61 -5.44 2.32 -1.90
N LYS A 62 -6.49 2.97 -2.41
CA LYS A 62 -6.41 4.33 -2.94
C LYS A 62 -7.29 5.25 -2.11
N PHE A 63 -6.72 6.36 -1.67
CA PHE A 63 -7.38 7.46 -0.95
C PHE A 63 -7.26 8.72 -1.81
N GLU A 64 -8.38 9.31 -2.21
CA GLU A 64 -8.41 10.45 -3.13
C GLU A 64 -9.19 11.60 -2.51
N LEU A 65 -8.59 12.79 -2.47
CA LEU A 65 -9.31 14.03 -2.10
C LEU A 65 -9.86 14.75 -3.34
N SER A 66 -9.18 14.61 -4.48
CA SER A 66 -9.63 15.13 -5.77
C SER A 66 -9.02 14.30 -6.90
N GLU A 67 -9.44 14.53 -8.14
CA GLU A 67 -8.89 13.82 -9.32
C GLU A 67 -7.36 13.92 -9.44
N ASN A 68 -6.79 15.04 -8.97
CA ASN A 68 -5.35 15.32 -9.02
C ASN A 68 -4.68 15.29 -7.63
N ALA A 69 -5.32 14.66 -6.64
CA ALA A 69 -4.75 14.53 -5.29
C ALA A 69 -5.09 13.17 -4.69
N TYR A 70 -4.11 12.26 -4.66
CA TYR A 70 -4.30 10.91 -4.15
C TYR A 70 -3.09 10.36 -3.39
N LEU A 71 -3.39 9.37 -2.54
CA LEU A 71 -2.46 8.43 -1.95
C LEU A 71 -2.82 7.03 -2.42
N LEU A 72 -1.83 6.28 -2.91
CA LEU A 72 -1.95 4.90 -3.32
C LEU A 72 -0.97 4.05 -2.52
N MET A 73 -1.49 3.10 -1.74
CA MET A 73 -0.69 2.13 -0.99
C MET A 73 -0.80 0.77 -1.68
N ILE A 74 0.34 0.13 -1.95
CA ILE A 74 0.43 -1.15 -2.64
C ILE A 74 1.20 -2.12 -1.75
N PHE A 75 0.53 -3.17 -1.32
CA PHE A 75 1.10 -4.30 -0.61
C PHE A 75 1.38 -5.41 -1.62
N ARG A 76 2.61 -5.91 -1.65
CA ARG A 76 3.01 -6.95 -2.61
C ARG A 76 3.89 -8.00 -1.93
N PHE A 77 3.54 -9.26 -2.11
CA PHE A 77 4.42 -10.38 -1.82
C PHE A 77 5.69 -10.28 -2.66
N SER A 78 6.84 -10.13 -2.00
CA SER A 78 8.13 -9.91 -2.68
C SER A 78 9.04 -11.13 -2.62
N GLY A 79 8.89 -11.98 -1.60
CA GLY A 79 9.76 -13.11 -1.37
C GLY A 79 9.27 -14.01 -0.25
N VAL A 80 9.97 -15.12 -0.02
CA VAL A 80 9.63 -16.09 1.02
C VAL A 80 9.57 -15.40 2.40
N GLY A 81 8.36 -15.25 2.93
CA GLY A 81 8.12 -14.61 4.22
C GLY A 81 8.30 -13.09 4.24
N GLU A 82 8.38 -12.43 3.08
CA GLU A 82 8.58 -10.98 2.98
C GLU A 82 7.55 -10.34 2.04
N PHE A 83 7.14 -9.13 2.39
CA PHE A 83 6.32 -8.29 1.51
C PHE A 83 6.87 -6.87 1.45
N GLU A 84 6.48 -6.19 0.39
CA GLU A 84 6.75 -4.80 0.08
C GLU A 84 5.50 -3.98 0.36
N LEU A 85 5.66 -2.86 1.07
CA LEU A 85 4.69 -1.77 1.07
C LEU A 85 5.29 -0.61 0.26
N ARG A 86 4.65 -0.27 -0.83
CA ARG A 86 4.93 0.93 -1.62
C ARG A 86 3.82 1.94 -1.41
N CYS A 87 4.18 3.18 -1.09
CA CYS A 87 3.26 4.30 -1.06
C CYS A 87 3.61 5.27 -2.20
N GLU A 88 2.59 5.73 -2.90
CA GLU A 88 2.69 6.73 -3.96
C GLU A 88 1.71 7.84 -3.64
N SER A 89 2.20 9.06 -3.46
CA SER A 89 1.38 10.23 -3.19
C SER A 89 1.55 11.24 -4.31
N PHE A 90 0.43 11.73 -4.84
CA PHE A 90 0.41 12.77 -5.85
C PHE A 90 -0.39 13.95 -5.34
N THR A 91 0.19 15.15 -5.40
CA THR A 91 -0.44 16.42 -5.02
C THR A 91 -0.33 17.41 -6.17
N PRO A 92 -1.33 18.29 -6.39
CA PRO A 92 -1.30 19.23 -7.49
C PRO A 92 -0.05 20.12 -7.49
N GLY A 93 0.57 20.28 -8.66
CA GLY A 93 1.75 21.14 -8.84
C GLY A 93 3.09 20.49 -8.44
N GLY A 94 3.10 19.22 -8.02
CA GLY A 94 4.32 18.47 -7.72
C GLY A 94 4.42 17.17 -8.50
N GLU A 95 5.62 16.59 -8.53
CA GLU A 95 5.85 15.24 -9.02
C GLU A 95 5.34 14.20 -8.02
N PRO A 96 4.89 13.00 -8.46
CA PRO A 96 4.54 11.92 -7.56
C PRO A 96 5.70 11.56 -6.63
N THR A 97 5.45 11.49 -5.33
CA THR A 97 6.41 11.03 -4.33
C THR A 97 6.21 9.54 -4.09
N LEU A 98 7.32 8.79 -4.08
CA LEU A 98 7.34 7.34 -3.90
C LEU A 98 8.11 6.98 -2.63
N SER A 99 7.49 6.19 -1.76
CA SER A 99 8.18 5.50 -0.67
C SER A 99 8.01 3.99 -0.80
N LYS A 100 9.00 3.26 -0.32
CA LYS A 100 9.02 1.80 -0.32
C LYS A 100 9.60 1.30 1.00
N SER A 101 8.94 0.32 1.58
CA SER A 101 9.43 -0.43 2.74
C SER A 101 9.28 -1.93 2.51
N MET A 102 10.14 -2.70 3.17
CA MET A 102 10.15 -4.16 3.16
C MET A 102 10.00 -4.66 4.59
N MET A 103 9.20 -5.70 4.79
CA MET A 103 8.97 -6.27 6.12
C MET A 103 8.74 -7.78 6.02
N ARG A 104 9.06 -8.50 7.11
CA ARG A 104 8.71 -9.91 7.24
C ARG A 104 7.24 -10.04 7.56
N LEU A 105 6.59 -11.02 6.94
CA LEU A 105 5.18 -11.29 7.15
C LEU A 105 4.86 -11.61 8.61
N ALA A 106 5.79 -12.26 9.32
CA ALA A 106 5.62 -12.61 10.73
C ALA A 106 5.65 -11.41 11.69
N ASP A 107 6.17 -10.27 11.23
CA ASP A 107 6.28 -9.04 12.03
C ASP A 107 5.07 -8.10 11.82
N VAL A 108 4.11 -8.50 10.98
CA VAL A 108 2.89 -7.73 10.72
C VAL A 108 1.86 -8.01 11.81
N ASP A 109 1.41 -6.95 12.45
CA ASP A 109 0.29 -6.96 13.38
C ASP A 109 -0.65 -5.77 13.13
N GLU A 110 -1.69 -5.68 13.95
CA GLU A 110 -2.72 -4.65 13.88
C GLU A 110 -2.15 -3.25 14.14
N GLU A 111 -1.25 -3.12 15.13
CA GLU A 111 -0.64 -1.85 15.50
C GLU A 111 0.21 -1.31 14.35
N TRP A 112 1.04 -2.17 13.75
CA TRP A 112 1.85 -1.81 12.61
C TRP A 112 0.99 -1.41 11.42
N ALA A 113 -0.05 -2.19 11.10
CA ALA A 113 -0.95 -1.92 9.98
C ALA A 113 -1.61 -0.54 10.09
N GLY A 114 -2.19 -0.25 11.26
CA GLY A 114 -2.80 1.06 11.53
C GLY A 114 -1.80 2.21 11.40
N LYS A 115 -0.59 2.05 11.96
CA LYS A 115 0.48 3.05 11.85
C LYS A 115 0.89 3.34 10.41
N GLN A 116 0.94 2.33 9.54
CA GLN A 116 1.29 2.56 8.12
C GLN A 116 0.25 3.42 7.40
N PHE A 117 -1.03 3.14 7.59
CA PHE A 117 -2.09 3.95 6.98
C PHE A 117 -2.09 5.39 7.51
N GLN A 118 -2.00 5.56 8.83
CA GLN A 118 -1.94 6.88 9.47
C GLN A 118 -0.73 7.68 8.95
N SER A 119 0.46 7.11 9.03
CA SER A 119 1.69 7.78 8.59
C SER A 119 1.66 8.16 7.11
N ALA A 120 1.11 7.31 6.25
CA ALA A 120 1.01 7.59 4.83
C ALA A 120 0.01 8.72 4.52
N LEU A 121 -1.13 8.75 5.23
CA LEU A 121 -2.12 9.83 5.12
C LEU A 121 -1.58 11.15 5.66
N ASP A 122 -0.91 11.14 6.80
CA ASP A 122 -0.28 12.33 7.39
C ASP A 122 0.75 12.93 6.43
N SER A 123 1.65 12.09 5.89
CA SER A 123 2.65 12.53 4.90
C SER A 123 1.99 13.10 3.63
N PHE A 124 0.88 12.51 3.18
CA PHE A 124 0.13 13.02 2.02
C PHE A 124 -0.49 14.40 2.29
N LEU A 125 -1.07 14.60 3.48
CA LEU A 125 -1.65 15.88 3.87
C LEU A 125 -0.59 16.96 4.08
N GLU A 126 0.55 16.62 4.67
CA GLU A 126 1.70 17.51 4.82
C GLU A 126 2.22 17.97 3.45
N ALA A 127 2.38 17.04 2.50
CA ALA A 127 2.78 17.36 1.12
C ALA A 127 1.77 18.31 0.44
N MET A 128 0.47 18.10 0.66
CA MET A 128 -0.58 18.95 0.11
C MET A 128 -0.61 20.35 0.75
N ALA A 129 -0.35 20.44 2.06
CA ALA A 129 -0.25 21.71 2.74
C ALA A 129 0.95 22.52 2.22
N GLY A 130 2.09 21.85 1.98
CA GLY A 130 3.29 22.46 1.40
C GLY A 130 3.10 22.97 -0.04
N SER A 131 2.40 22.22 -0.89
CA SER A 131 2.23 22.59 -2.31
C SER A 131 1.35 23.82 -2.53
N ARG A 132 0.39 24.09 -1.63
CA ARG A 132 -0.43 25.32 -1.68
C ARG A 132 0.39 26.60 -1.57
N PHE A 133 1.46 26.60 -0.77
CA PHE A 133 2.31 27.78 -0.60
C PHE A 133 3.12 28.08 -1.86
N GLN A 134 3.58 27.04 -2.57
CA GLN A 134 4.35 27.21 -3.81
C GLN A 134 3.50 27.72 -4.98
N GLN A 135 2.24 27.29 -5.10
CA GLN A 135 1.33 27.81 -6.13
C GLN A 135 0.93 29.27 -5.90
N ALA A 136 0.75 29.68 -4.64
CA ALA A 136 0.44 31.07 -4.31
C ALA A 136 1.59 32.01 -4.66
N GLU A 137 2.84 31.60 -4.45
CA GLU A 137 4.02 32.36 -4.87
C GLU A 137 4.13 32.44 -6.41
N ALA A 138 3.92 31.34 -7.12
CA ALA A 138 4.01 31.29 -8.58
C ALA A 138 2.95 32.16 -9.31
N LEU A 139 1.79 32.42 -8.68
CA LEU A 139 0.73 33.28 -9.22
C LEU A 139 0.85 34.75 -8.81
N SER A 140 1.84 35.08 -7.96
CA SER A 140 2.08 36.44 -7.46
C SER A 140 3.18 37.20 -8.22
N VAL A 141 3.72 36.61 -9.30
CA VAL A 141 4.71 37.18 -10.24
C VAL A 141 4.05 37.47 -11.58
#